data_AF-A0A1F4EI51-F1
#
_entry.id   AF-A0A1F4EI51-F1
#
_cell.length_a   1.000
_cell.length_b   1.000
_cell.length_c   1.000
_cell.angle_alpha   90.00
_cell.angle_beta   90.00
_cell.angle_gamma   90.00
#
_symmetry.space_group_name_H-M   'P 1'
#
loop_
_entity.id
_entity.type
_entity.pdbx_description
1 polymer ?
#
loop_
_entity_poly.entity_id
_entity_poly.type
_entity_poly.pdbx_seq_one_letter_code
_entity_poly.pdbx_strand_id
1 'polypeptide(L)'
;MKRFLVVTAALGLATLVGCMEIEQTAAPAKQGKYQGKPDAEPWSSEPLAMGPKWKKDDRTSWEEQIRKRQLGQHEDRRIYQ
;
A
#
# COMPACT_ATOMS: atom_id res chain seq x y z
N MET A 1 16.34 -18.40 46.37
CA MET A 1 15.29 -19.05 45.54
C MET A 1 14.01 -18.21 45.43
N LYS A 2 13.33 -17.85 46.53
CA LYS A 2 12.10 -17.00 46.47
C LYS A 2 12.30 -15.65 45.75
N ARG A 3 13.44 -14.97 45.99
CA ARG A 3 13.77 -13.69 45.33
C ARG A 3 14.01 -13.83 43.82
N PHE A 4 14.56 -14.97 43.39
CA PHE A 4 14.80 -15.25 41.97
C PHE A 4 13.49 -15.48 41.21
N LEU A 5 12.53 -16.21 41.83
CA LEU A 5 11.19 -16.43 41.27
C LEU A 5 10.39 -15.15 41.08
N VAL A 6 10.53 -14.18 42.00
CA VAL A 6 9.84 -12.88 41.90
C VAL A 6 10.39 -12.05 40.74
N VAL A 7 11.71 -12.08 40.53
CA VAL A 7 12.36 -11.31 39.44
C VAL A 7 11.99 -11.88 38.06
N THR A 8 11.99 -13.21 37.90
CA THR A 8 11.58 -13.82 36.62
C THR A 8 10.09 -13.63 36.32
N ALA A 9 9.22 -13.67 37.34
CA ALA A 9 7.80 -13.38 37.15
C ALA A 9 7.56 -11.92 36.74
N ALA A 10 8.29 -10.97 37.34
CA ALA A 10 8.17 -9.56 36.99
C ALA A 10 8.66 -9.26 35.56
N LEU A 11 9.75 -9.89 35.12
CA LEU A 11 10.22 -9.75 33.74
C LEU A 11 9.25 -10.34 32.71
N GLY A 12 8.58 -11.46 33.02
CA GLY A 12 7.60 -12.08 32.13
C GLY A 12 6.33 -11.25 31.93
N LEU A 13 5.92 -10.46 32.94
CA LEU A 13 4.78 -9.54 32.81
C LEU A 13 5.14 -8.28 32.01
N ALA A 14 6.40 -7.84 32.06
CA ALA A 14 6.86 -6.66 31.35
C ALA A 14 6.91 -6.85 29.81
N THR A 15 6.96 -8.09 29.31
CA THR A 15 6.93 -8.36 27.86
C THR A 15 5.50 -8.33 27.28
N LEU A 16 4.47 -8.50 28.10
CA LEU A 16 3.06 -8.47 27.66
C LEU A 16 2.55 -7.05 27.42
N VAL A 17 3.12 -6.05 28.08
CA VAL A 17 2.84 -4.62 27.83
C VAL A 17 3.62 -4.05 26.64
N GLY A 18 4.47 -4.84 25.97
CA GLY A 18 5.16 -4.43 24.74
C GLY A 18 4.28 -4.53 23.48
N CYS A 19 3.10 -5.15 23.58
CA CYS A 19 2.13 -5.28 22.50
C CYS A 19 0.94 -4.32 22.70
N MET A 20 1.23 -3.07 23.07
CA MET A 20 0.20 -2.03 23.05
C MET A 20 0.00 -1.64 21.59
N GLU A 21 -1.10 -2.12 21.00
CA GLU A 21 -1.61 -1.52 19.78
C GLU A 21 -1.82 -0.03 20.07
N ILE A 22 -1.16 0.84 19.29
CA ILE A 22 -1.50 2.26 19.31
C ILE A 22 -2.95 2.30 18.84
N GLU A 23 -3.83 2.85 19.67
CA GLU A 23 -5.22 3.07 19.30
C GLU A 23 -5.19 3.79 17.94
N GLN A 24 -5.59 3.10 16.87
CA GLN A 24 -5.80 3.70 15.57
C GLN A 24 -7.09 4.52 15.66
N THR A 25 -7.21 5.40 16.66
CA THR A 25 -8.15 6.48 16.58
C THR A 25 -7.72 7.24 15.35
N ALA A 26 -8.51 7.11 14.28
CA ALA A 26 -8.54 8.09 13.23
C ALA A 26 -8.79 9.41 13.95
N ALA A 27 -7.71 10.14 14.29
CA ALA A 27 -7.79 11.54 14.70
C ALA A 27 -8.80 12.16 13.75
N PRO A 28 -9.90 12.76 14.25
CA PRO A 28 -11.16 12.87 13.50
C PRO A 28 -10.85 13.44 12.12
N ALA A 29 -10.73 12.53 11.15
CA ALA A 29 -10.30 12.87 9.81
C ALA A 29 -11.40 13.79 9.34
N LYS A 30 -11.09 15.09 9.17
CA LYS A 30 -12.10 16.16 9.22
C LYS A 30 -13.33 15.72 8.44
N GLN A 31 -14.39 15.41 9.19
CA GLN A 31 -15.56 14.74 8.65
C GLN A 31 -16.15 15.67 7.58
N GLY A 32 -16.25 15.18 6.35
CA GLY A 32 -16.79 15.93 5.22
C GLY A 32 -15.78 16.51 4.23
N LYS A 33 -14.45 16.31 4.39
CA LYS A 33 -13.47 16.65 3.34
C LYS A 33 -12.49 15.51 3.10
N TYR A 34 -12.26 15.19 1.82
CA TYR A 34 -11.19 14.29 1.41
C TYR A 34 -9.86 14.81 1.96
N GLN A 35 -9.21 14.03 2.82
CA GLN A 35 -7.93 14.37 3.45
C GLN A 35 -6.72 13.92 2.62
N GLY A 36 -6.96 13.27 1.47
CA GLY A 36 -5.93 12.84 0.54
C GLY A 36 -5.41 13.98 -0.35
N LYS A 37 -4.35 13.68 -1.11
CA LYS A 37 -3.95 14.54 -2.23
C LYS A 37 -5.12 14.57 -3.24
N PRO A 38 -5.46 15.72 -3.84
CA PRO A 38 -6.48 15.78 -4.89
C PRO A 38 -6.26 14.72 -5.95
N ASP A 39 -7.35 14.10 -6.41
CA ASP A 39 -7.27 13.15 -7.52
C ASP A 39 -6.79 13.90 -8.77
N ALA A 40 -5.82 13.32 -9.46
CA ALA A 40 -5.29 13.83 -10.72
C ALA A 40 -5.50 12.77 -11.81
N GLU A 41 -5.45 13.19 -13.06
CA GLU A 41 -5.57 12.26 -14.17
C GLU A 41 -4.43 11.23 -14.13
N PRO A 42 -4.69 9.93 -14.37
CA PRO A 42 -3.67 8.89 -14.22
C PRO A 42 -2.39 9.12 -15.05
N TRP A 43 -2.53 9.71 -16.24
CA TRP A 43 -1.41 10.00 -17.16
C TRP A 43 -0.57 11.21 -16.75
N SER A 44 -1.02 12.02 -15.78
CA SER A 44 -0.26 13.16 -15.25
C SER A 44 0.88 12.75 -14.31
N SER A 45 0.87 11.50 -13.85
CA SER A 45 1.93 10.94 -13.02
C SER A 45 3.09 10.40 -13.86
N GLU A 46 4.30 10.44 -13.30
CA GLU A 46 5.46 9.75 -13.88
C GLU A 46 5.23 8.24 -13.85
N PRO A 47 5.65 7.49 -14.88
CA PRO A 47 5.62 6.04 -14.83
C PRO A 47 6.50 5.50 -13.69
N LEU A 48 6.03 4.43 -13.05
CA LEU A 48 6.80 3.72 -12.03
C LEU A 48 8.16 3.29 -12.58
N ALA A 49 9.19 3.26 -11.73
CA ALA A 49 10.55 2.85 -12.12
C ALA A 49 10.56 1.47 -12.77
N MET A 50 9.80 0.54 -12.21
CA MET A 50 9.57 -0.80 -12.75
C MET A 50 8.16 -0.93 -13.31
N GLY A 51 8.04 -1.65 -14.41
CA GLY A 51 6.77 -1.91 -15.07
C GLY A 51 6.50 -1.00 -16.27
N PRO A 52 5.23 -0.97 -16.73
CA PRO A 52 4.94 -0.40 -18.03
C PRO A 52 5.01 1.14 -18.03
N LYS A 53 5.44 1.68 -19.16
CA LYS A 53 5.87 3.08 -19.32
C LYS A 53 4.90 3.86 -20.18
N TRP A 54 4.72 5.13 -19.85
CA TRP A 54 4.03 6.13 -20.65
C TRP A 54 4.78 7.46 -20.57
N LYS A 55 4.51 8.37 -21.50
CA LYS A 55 4.99 9.76 -21.39
C LYS A 55 4.10 10.52 -20.42
N LYS A 56 4.71 11.22 -19.47
CA LYS A 56 3.97 12.08 -18.55
C LYS A 56 3.12 13.09 -19.33
N ASP A 57 1.90 13.32 -18.86
CA ASP A 57 0.88 14.19 -19.45
C ASP A 57 0.35 13.74 -20.83
N ASP A 58 0.74 12.55 -21.32
CA ASP A 58 0.25 11.97 -22.58
C ASP A 58 -0.77 10.86 -22.31
N ARG A 59 -2.04 11.22 -22.44
CA ARG A 59 -3.18 10.29 -22.30
C ARG A 59 -3.10 9.13 -23.28
N THR A 60 -2.75 9.38 -24.54
CA THR A 60 -2.72 8.34 -25.58
C THR A 60 -1.65 7.31 -25.28
N SER A 61 -0.46 7.77 -24.90
CA SER A 61 0.63 6.88 -24.46
C SER A 61 0.23 6.04 -23.24
N TRP A 62 -0.49 6.64 -22.29
CA TRP A 62 -1.03 5.93 -21.14
C TRP A 62 -2.08 4.89 -21.53
N GLU A 63 -3.05 5.21 -22.39
CA GLU A 63 -4.07 4.26 -22.83
C GLU A 63 -3.47 3.10 -23.64
N GLU A 64 -2.45 3.38 -24.47
CA GLU A 64 -1.77 2.36 -25.25
C GLU A 64 -1.05 1.33 -24.37
N GLN A 65 -0.37 1.77 -23.29
CA GLN A 65 0.25 0.82 -22.36
C GLN A 65 -0.80 -0.05 -21.65
N ILE A 66 -2.00 0.48 -21.34
CA ILE A 66 -3.06 -0.27 -20.67
C ILE A 66 -3.58 -1.34 -21.62
N ARG A 67 -3.83 -0.98 -22.89
CA ARG A 67 -4.23 -1.94 -23.92
C ARG A 67 -3.18 -3.06 -24.07
N LYS A 68 -1.89 -2.73 -24.11
CA LYS A 68 -0.82 -3.72 -24.19
C LYS A 68 -0.82 -4.67 -22.99
N ARG A 69 -1.03 -4.16 -21.77
CA ARG A 69 -1.14 -4.99 -20.55
C ARG A 69 -2.33 -5.96 -20.64
N GLN A 70 -3.50 -5.47 -21.04
CA GLN A 70 -4.70 -6.30 -21.18
C GLN A 70 -4.49 -7.43 -22.18
N LEU A 71 -3.83 -7.14 -23.30
CA LEU A 71 -3.51 -8.16 -24.30
C LEU A 71 -2.58 -9.25 -23.78
N GLY A 72 -1.63 -8.93 -22.90
CA GLY A 72 -0.76 -9.92 -22.25
C GLY A 72 -1.47 -10.79 -21.20
N GLN A 73 -2.64 -10.35 -20.73
CA GLN A 73 -3.51 -11.12 -19.83
C GLN A 73 -4.59 -11.91 -20.58
N HIS A 74 -4.71 -11.71 -21.89
CA HIS A 74 -5.70 -12.39 -22.71
C HIS A 74 -5.23 -13.82 -23.00
N GLU A 75 -5.90 -14.81 -22.40
CA GLU A 75 -5.45 -16.21 -22.47
C GLU A 75 -5.41 -16.73 -23.91
N ASP A 76 -6.37 -16.37 -24.75
CA ASP A 76 -6.34 -16.82 -26.15
C ASP A 76 -5.10 -16.32 -26.90
N ARG A 77 -4.65 -15.08 -26.61
CA ARG A 77 -3.44 -14.52 -27.22
C ARG A 77 -2.17 -15.12 -26.60
N ARG A 78 -2.24 -15.51 -25.32
CA ARG A 78 -1.10 -16.11 -24.61
C ARG A 78 -0.86 -17.57 -25.03
N ILE A 79 -1.91 -18.29 -25.40
CA ILE A 79 -1.87 -19.73 -25.67
C ILE A 79 -1.88 -20.04 -27.17
N TYR A 80 -2.60 -19.28 -27.99
CA TYR A 80 -2.90 -19.67 -29.38
C TYR A 80 -2.36 -18.73 -30.47
N GLN A 81 -1.71 -17.62 -30.14
CA GLN A 81 -0.96 -16.76 -31.09
C GLN A 81 0.54 -16.92 -30.91
#